data_AF-A0A505H3M0-F1
#
_entry.id   AF-A0A505H3M0-F1
#
_cell.length_a   1.000
_cell.length_b   1.000
_cell.length_c   1.000
_cell.angle_alpha   90.00
_cell.angle_beta   90.00
_cell.angle_gamma   90.00
#
_symmetry.space_group_name_H-M   'P 1'
#
loop_
_entity.id
_entity.type
_entity.pdbx_description
1 polymer ?
#
loop_
_entity_poly.entity_id
_entity_poly.type
_entity_poly.pdbx_seq_one_letter_code
_entity_poly.pdbx_strand_id
1 'polypeptide(L)'
;MLRQQDVGHRIVVRRIVGIREGRTLFSDALGELVELSETHITLATDAGPLRVPVAEVHRAKRVPPARRPTAAAVVALELAADEAWPAPVRGRLGDWRLRWADGWTGRANSALPVGDPDRPLPAALDAVQRWYAERGGTALVNTP
;
A
#
# COMPACT_ATOMS: atom_id res chain seq x y z
N MET A 1 26.69 -10.39 -2.63
CA MET A 1 26.37 -11.58 -1.81
C MET A 1 26.05 -11.12 -0.40
N LEU A 2 25.13 -11.82 0.28
CA LEU A 2 24.84 -11.57 1.68
C LEU A 2 26.06 -11.91 2.55
N ARG A 3 26.18 -11.27 3.70
CA ARG A 3 27.25 -11.42 4.69
C ARG A 3 26.64 -11.61 6.08
N GLN A 4 27.42 -12.10 7.04
CA GLN A 4 26.90 -12.34 8.40
C GLN A 4 26.29 -11.09 9.05
N GLN A 5 26.85 -9.91 8.76
CA GLN A 5 26.32 -8.61 9.17
C GLN A 5 24.92 -8.29 8.62
N ASP A 6 24.42 -9.03 7.63
CA ASP A 6 23.07 -8.89 7.07
C ASP A 6 22.01 -9.63 7.89
N VAL A 7 22.40 -10.52 8.81
CA VAL A 7 21.48 -11.18 9.74
C VAL A 7 20.83 -10.14 10.65
N GLY A 8 19.52 -10.27 10.88
CA GLY A 8 18.68 -9.29 11.58
C GLY A 8 18.16 -8.14 10.69
N HIS A 9 18.56 -8.09 9.41
CA HIS A 9 18.04 -7.11 8.47
C HIS A 9 16.94 -7.69 7.58
N ARG A 10 16.03 -6.81 7.14
CA ARG A 10 15.04 -7.16 6.12
C ARG A 10 15.74 -7.31 4.77
N ILE A 11 15.59 -8.49 4.16
CA ILE A 11 16.19 -8.86 2.87
C ILE A 11 15.08 -9.27 1.91
N VAL A 12 15.20 -8.84 0.65
CA VAL A 12 14.48 -9.48 -0.45
C VAL A 12 15.43 -10.43 -1.16
N VAL A 13 14.96 -11.66 -1.39
CA VAL A 13 15.66 -12.70 -2.11
C VAL A 13 14.84 -13.13 -3.32
N ARG A 14 15.44 -12.99 -4.50
CA ARG A 14 15.00 -13.67 -5.70
C ARG A 14 15.58 -15.08 -5.70
N ARG A 15 14.71 -16.07 -5.63
CA ARG A 15 15.06 -17.49 -5.61
C ARG A 15 14.61 -18.20 -6.88
N ILE A 16 15.38 -19.19 -7.29
CA ILE A 16 15.02 -20.16 -8.31
C ILE A 16 14.00 -21.13 -7.71
N VAL A 17 12.88 -21.36 -8.40
CA VAL A 17 11.80 -22.26 -7.93
C VAL A 17 11.52 -23.41 -8.88
N GLY A 18 12.33 -23.56 -9.93
CA GLY A 18 12.23 -24.65 -10.89
C GLY A 18 12.66 -24.25 -12.29
N ILE A 19 12.47 -25.16 -13.23
CA ILE A 19 12.69 -24.95 -14.67
C ILE A 19 11.46 -25.46 -15.40
N ARG A 20 10.93 -24.66 -16.34
CA ARG A 20 9.83 -25.06 -17.22
C ARG A 20 10.18 -24.74 -18.66
N GLU A 21 10.08 -25.74 -19.55
CA GLU A 21 10.39 -25.59 -20.98
C GLU A 21 11.78 -24.96 -21.23
N GLY A 22 12.79 -25.39 -20.45
CA GLY A 22 14.16 -24.87 -20.54
C GLY A 22 14.37 -23.48 -19.94
N ARG A 23 13.34 -22.85 -19.37
CA ARG A 23 13.43 -21.52 -18.73
C ARG A 23 13.42 -21.65 -17.21
N THR A 24 14.40 -21.03 -16.55
CA THR A 24 14.44 -20.93 -15.08
C THR A 24 13.28 -20.07 -14.58
N LEU A 25 12.56 -20.58 -13.58
CA LEU A 25 11.48 -19.88 -12.91
C LEU A 25 12.01 -19.21 -11.64
N PHE A 26 11.52 -18.00 -11.38
CA PHE A 26 11.93 -17.21 -10.22
C PHE A 26 10.71 -16.84 -9.37
N SER A 27 10.95 -16.73 -8.06
CA SER A 27 10.02 -16.17 -7.09
C SER A 27 10.78 -15.26 -6.15
N ASP A 28 10.14 -14.20 -5.67
CA ASP A 28 10.73 -13.28 -4.72
C ASP A 28 10.15 -13.55 -3.32
N ALA A 29 11.02 -13.56 -2.31
CA ALA A 29 10.65 -13.66 -0.91
C ALA A 29 11.22 -12.45 -0.15
N LEU A 30 10.42 -11.90 0.75
CA LEU A 30 10.79 -10.76 1.59
C LEU A 30 10.62 -11.16 3.05
N GLY A 31 11.63 -10.93 3.86
CA GLY A 31 11.61 -11.26 5.27
C GLY A 31 12.84 -10.75 5.99
N GLU A 32 12.90 -10.95 7.30
CA GLU A 32 14.11 -10.74 8.06
C GLU A 32 15.06 -11.93 7.85
N LEU A 33 16.33 -11.66 7.52
CA LEU A 33 17.34 -12.72 7.45
C LEU A 33 17.69 -13.16 8.87
N VAL A 34 17.18 -14.32 9.29
CA VAL A 34 17.43 -14.85 10.64
C VAL A 34 18.60 -15.83 10.68
N GLU A 35 18.98 -16.39 9.54
CA GLU A 35 20.10 -17.32 9.42
C GLU A 35 20.80 -17.15 8.07
N LEU A 36 22.13 -17.16 8.10
CA LEU A 36 23.00 -17.26 6.95
C LEU A 36 24.02 -18.36 7.24
N SER A 37 24.08 -19.36 6.36
CA SER A 37 25.07 -20.43 6.39
C SER A 37 25.71 -20.61 5.02
N GLU A 38 26.66 -21.52 4.92
CA GLU A 38 27.31 -21.89 3.65
C GLU A 38 26.34 -22.58 2.68
N THR A 39 25.29 -23.24 3.18
CA THR A 39 24.39 -24.08 2.37
C THR A 39 23.03 -23.45 2.12
N HIS A 40 22.58 -22.58 3.01
CA HIS A 40 21.25 -21.97 2.94
C HIS A 40 21.16 -20.65 3.71
N ILE A 41 20.09 -19.92 3.43
CA ILE A 41 19.60 -18.81 4.24
C ILE A 41 18.22 -19.15 4.81
N THR A 42 17.86 -18.52 5.92
CA THR A 42 16.51 -18.58 6.47
C THR A 42 15.96 -17.16 6.60
N LEU A 43 14.80 -16.91 5.99
CA LEU A 43 14.04 -15.67 6.12
C LEU A 43 12.84 -15.89 7.05
N ALA A 44 12.66 -15.06 8.07
CA ALA A 44 11.37 -14.94 8.74
C ALA A 44 10.44 -14.08 7.87
N THR A 45 9.46 -14.72 7.23
CA THR A 45 8.49 -14.04 6.34
C THR A 45 7.11 -13.95 7.00
N ASP A 46 6.22 -13.15 6.45
CA ASP A 46 4.83 -13.03 6.93
C ASP A 46 4.05 -14.35 6.84
N ALA A 47 4.44 -15.25 5.92
CA ALA A 47 3.86 -16.59 5.76
C ALA A 47 4.58 -17.65 6.62
N GLY A 48 5.54 -17.25 7.45
CA GLY A 48 6.38 -18.13 8.26
C GLY A 48 7.84 -18.21 7.78
N PRO A 49 8.68 -19.00 8.46
CA PRO A 49 10.08 -19.17 8.08
C PRO A 49 10.23 -19.81 6.71
N LEU A 50 11.06 -19.21 5.86
CA LEU A 50 11.41 -19.70 4.54
C LEU A 50 12.91 -19.99 4.47
N ARG A 51 13.26 -21.27 4.32
CA ARG A 51 14.63 -21.71 4.07
C ARG A 51 14.89 -21.75 2.56
N VAL A 52 15.97 -21.12 2.10
CA VAL A 52 16.37 -21.09 0.69
C VAL A 52 17.82 -21.58 0.56
N PRO A 53 18.08 -22.67 -0.18
CA PRO A 53 19.45 -23.09 -0.49
C PRO A 53 20.25 -21.98 -1.18
N VAL A 54 21.54 -21.83 -0.84
CA VAL A 54 22.41 -20.80 -1.44
C VAL A 54 22.49 -20.96 -2.96
N ALA A 55 22.45 -22.20 -3.46
CA ALA A 55 22.42 -22.50 -4.89
C ALA A 55 21.15 -22.01 -5.61
N GLU A 56 20.04 -21.83 -4.88
CA GLU A 56 18.78 -21.32 -5.41
C GLU A 56 18.68 -19.79 -5.29
N VAL A 57 19.57 -19.15 -4.53
CA VAL A 57 19.60 -17.68 -4.41
C VAL A 57 20.17 -17.08 -5.69
N HIS A 58 19.30 -16.53 -6.53
CA HIS A 58 19.72 -15.82 -7.73
C HIS A 58 20.21 -14.39 -7.42
N ARG A 59 19.49 -13.68 -6.54
CA ARG A 59 19.88 -12.34 -6.09
C ARG A 59 19.31 -12.07 -4.70
N ALA A 60 20.07 -11.38 -3.86
CA ALA A 60 19.61 -10.91 -2.56
C ALA A 60 20.07 -9.46 -2.33
N LYS A 61 19.23 -8.66 -1.69
CA LYS A 61 19.59 -7.30 -1.26
C LYS A 61 18.90 -6.92 0.05
N ARG A 62 19.57 -6.07 0.83
CA ARG A 62 18.94 -5.37 1.96
C ARG A 62 17.78 -4.51 1.46
N VAL A 63 16.72 -4.52 2.24
CA VAL A 63 15.56 -3.65 2.07
C VAL A 63 15.53 -2.75 3.29
N PRO A 64 15.44 -1.43 3.12
CA PRO A 64 15.20 -0.53 4.24
C PRO A 64 13.97 -0.98 5.04
N PRO A 65 13.94 -0.74 6.36
CA PRO A 65 12.73 -1.01 7.13
C PRO A 65 11.54 -0.30 6.47
N ALA A 66 10.38 -0.96 6.45
CA ALA A 66 9.16 -0.31 5.99
C ALA A 66 8.89 0.89 6.90
N ARG A 67 9.12 2.10 6.39
CA ARG A 67 8.68 3.31 7.08
C ARG A 67 7.18 3.44 6.82
N ARG A 68 6.37 3.27 7.85
CA ARG A 68 4.96 3.65 7.75
C ARG A 68 4.91 5.16 7.51
N PRO A 69 4.23 5.64 6.44
CA PRO A 69 4.08 7.07 6.22
C PRO A 69 3.34 7.67 7.42
N THR A 70 3.68 8.92 7.78
CA THR A 70 2.91 9.65 8.78
C THR A 70 1.52 9.98 8.21
N ALA A 71 0.52 10.17 9.07
CA ALA A 71 -0.81 10.61 8.63
C ALA A 71 -0.72 11.89 7.77
N ALA A 72 0.15 12.83 8.14
CA ALA A 72 0.40 14.04 7.36
C ALA A 72 0.95 13.76 5.95
N ALA A 73 1.85 12.79 5.80
CA ALA A 73 2.39 12.42 4.49
C ALA A 73 1.33 11.74 3.60
N VAL A 74 0.47 10.91 4.20
CA VAL A 74 -0.68 10.31 3.51
C VAL A 74 -1.66 11.39 3.05
N VAL A 75 -2.05 12.30 3.94
CA VAL A 75 -2.95 13.42 3.63
C VAL A 75 -2.38 14.30 2.50
N ALA A 76 -1.09 14.64 2.55
CA ALA A 76 -0.45 15.43 1.52
C ALA A 76 -0.48 14.73 0.15
N LEU A 77 -0.26 13.42 0.11
CA LEU A 77 -0.33 12.63 -1.13
C LEU A 77 -1.76 12.55 -1.68
N GLU A 78 -2.75 12.32 -0.82
CA GLU A 78 -4.17 12.27 -1.22
C GLU A 78 -4.66 13.60 -1.79
N LEU A 79 -4.25 14.72 -1.18
CA LEU A 79 -4.55 16.05 -1.69
C LEU A 79 -3.88 16.31 -3.05
N ALA A 80 -2.61 15.95 -3.20
CA ALA A 80 -1.90 16.08 -4.47
C ALA A 80 -2.54 15.21 -5.58
N ALA A 81 -2.99 13.99 -5.24
CA ALA A 81 -3.67 13.10 -6.17
C ALA A 81 -5.07 13.62 -6.57
N ASP A 82 -5.80 14.24 -5.64
CA ASP A 82 -7.07 14.93 -5.95
C ASP A 82 -6.85 16.11 -6.91
N GLU A 83 -5.80 16.90 -6.70
CA GLU A 83 -5.47 18.05 -7.54
C GLU A 83 -4.95 17.67 -8.93
N ALA A 84 -4.19 16.57 -9.05
CA ALA A 84 -3.65 16.11 -10.33
C ALA A 84 -4.73 15.62 -11.30
N TRP A 85 -5.83 15.06 -10.77
CA TRP A 85 -6.97 14.63 -11.57
C TRP A 85 -8.28 14.88 -10.82
N PRO A 86 -8.77 16.14 -10.85
CA PRO A 86 -9.93 16.54 -10.05
C PRO A 86 -11.22 16.00 -10.65
N ALA A 87 -12.19 15.71 -9.77
CA ALA A 87 -13.56 15.48 -10.20
C ALA A 87 -14.16 16.79 -10.79
N PRO A 88 -15.06 16.70 -11.80
CA PRO A 88 -15.67 17.87 -12.41
C PRO A 88 -16.55 18.64 -11.42
N VAL A 89 -17.21 17.95 -10.48
CA VAL A 89 -17.98 18.57 -9.39
C VAL A 89 -17.28 18.28 -8.07
N ARG A 90 -17.04 19.34 -7.29
CA ARG A 90 -16.31 19.28 -6.01
C ARG A 90 -17.08 20.00 -4.92
N GLY A 91 -16.97 19.49 -3.70
CA GLY A 91 -17.48 20.10 -2.48
C GLY A 91 -16.50 19.95 -1.32
N ARG A 92 -16.81 20.59 -0.20
CA ARG A 92 -16.01 20.52 1.03
C ARG A 92 -16.90 20.34 2.24
N LEU A 93 -16.34 19.72 3.27
CA LEU A 93 -16.94 19.52 4.59
C LEU A 93 -15.79 19.57 5.59
N GLY A 94 -15.57 20.73 6.22
CA GLY A 94 -14.27 21.04 6.83
C GLY A 94 -13.12 20.79 5.86
N ASP A 95 -12.16 19.98 6.29
CA ASP A 95 -11.01 19.57 5.49
C ASP A 95 -11.35 18.49 4.44
N TRP A 96 -12.46 17.75 4.63
CA TRP A 96 -12.85 16.66 3.74
C TRP A 96 -13.21 17.18 2.35
N ARG A 97 -12.90 16.37 1.33
CA ARG A 97 -13.27 16.67 -0.07
C ARG A 97 -14.43 15.81 -0.51
N LEU A 98 -15.43 16.42 -1.14
CA LEU A 98 -16.55 15.73 -1.78
C LEU A 98 -16.32 15.79 -3.29
N ARG A 99 -16.46 14.65 -3.98
CA ARG A 99 -16.07 14.49 -5.38
C ARG A 99 -17.19 13.81 -6.13
N TRP A 100 -17.59 14.38 -7.27
CA TRP A 100 -18.62 13.80 -8.13
C TRP A 100 -18.21 13.94 -9.60
N ALA A 101 -18.29 12.80 -10.30
CA ALA A 101 -17.97 12.63 -11.70
C ALA A 101 -19.01 11.71 -12.36
N ASP A 102 -20.29 11.92 -12.03
CA ASP A 102 -21.43 11.21 -12.61
C ASP A 102 -21.34 9.67 -12.52
N GLY A 103 -20.82 9.16 -11.39
CA GLY A 103 -20.66 7.72 -11.17
C GLY A 103 -19.53 7.03 -11.94
N TRP A 104 -18.73 7.74 -12.76
CA TRP A 104 -17.74 7.13 -13.65
C TRP A 104 -16.66 6.29 -12.96
N THR A 105 -16.03 6.79 -11.88
CA THR A 105 -15.05 6.02 -11.09
C THR A 105 -15.32 6.14 -9.59
N GLY A 106 -14.98 5.13 -8.79
CA GLY A 106 -15.13 5.19 -7.34
C GLY A 106 -14.30 6.32 -6.69
N ARG A 107 -13.07 6.56 -7.18
CA ARG A 107 -12.23 7.65 -6.67
C ARG A 107 -12.88 9.02 -6.88
N ALA A 108 -13.38 9.30 -8.08
CA ALA A 108 -13.97 10.60 -8.39
C ALA A 108 -15.42 10.77 -7.90
N ASN A 109 -15.99 9.73 -7.26
CA ASN A 109 -17.37 9.71 -6.73
C ASN A 109 -17.38 9.25 -5.26
N SER A 110 -16.42 9.72 -4.46
CA SER A 110 -16.30 9.40 -3.03
C SER A 110 -15.79 10.59 -2.23
N ALA A 111 -16.27 10.70 -0.99
CA ALA A 111 -15.73 11.62 0.00
C ALA A 111 -14.30 11.18 0.36
N LEU A 112 -13.40 12.13 0.46
CA LEU A 112 -12.02 11.95 0.89
C LEU A 112 -11.89 12.57 2.28
N PRO A 113 -11.84 11.74 3.35
CA PRO A 113 -11.81 12.20 4.74
C PRO A 113 -10.38 12.57 5.15
N VAL A 114 -9.82 13.60 4.51
CA VAL A 114 -8.55 14.19 4.92
C VAL A 114 -8.83 15.23 6.00
N GLY A 115 -8.33 15.04 7.21
CA GLY A 115 -8.44 16.03 8.30
C GLY A 115 -9.79 16.08 9.02
N ASP A 116 -10.09 17.23 9.62
CA ASP A 116 -11.27 17.46 10.46
C ASP A 116 -12.49 17.84 9.59
N PRO A 117 -13.63 17.13 9.70
CA PRO A 117 -14.84 17.47 8.94
C PRO A 117 -15.61 18.69 9.47
N ASP A 118 -15.05 19.48 10.40
CA ASP A 118 -15.64 20.65 11.07
C ASP A 118 -16.82 20.35 12.02
N ARG A 119 -17.11 19.06 12.25
CA ARG A 119 -18.25 18.59 13.04
C ARG A 119 -18.06 17.15 13.54
N PRO A 120 -18.88 16.68 14.49
CA PRO A 120 -18.86 15.27 14.91
C PRO A 120 -19.09 14.30 13.75
N LEU A 121 -18.41 13.15 13.78
CA LEU A 121 -18.45 12.15 12.70
C LEU A 121 -19.88 11.77 12.24
N PRO A 122 -20.88 11.52 13.11
CA PRO A 122 -22.24 11.23 12.66
C PRO A 122 -22.83 12.34 11.79
N ALA A 123 -22.67 13.60 12.20
CA ALA A 123 -23.17 14.76 11.43
C ALA A 123 -22.38 14.97 10.13
N ALA A 124 -21.11 14.56 10.08
CA ALA A 124 -20.31 14.56 8.86
C ALA A 124 -20.82 13.50 7.86
N LEU A 125 -21.08 12.28 8.33
CA LEU A 125 -21.63 11.20 7.50
C LEU A 125 -23.01 11.55 6.94
N ASP A 126 -23.90 12.15 7.75
CA ASP A 126 -25.20 12.63 7.28
C ASP A 126 -25.06 13.69 6.17
N ALA A 127 -24.08 14.61 6.31
CA ALA A 127 -23.81 15.64 5.31
C ALA A 127 -23.27 15.04 4.00
N VAL A 128 -22.38 14.04 4.09
CA VAL A 128 -21.89 13.29 2.93
C VAL A 128 -23.06 12.58 2.24
N GLN A 129 -23.90 11.85 2.98
CA GLN A 129 -25.06 11.14 2.44
C GLN A 129 -26.00 12.09 1.67
N ARG A 130 -26.34 13.24 2.27
CA ARG A 130 -27.17 14.25 1.59
C ARG A 130 -26.54 14.75 0.30
N TRP A 131 -25.25 15.09 0.33
CA TRP A 131 -24.54 15.64 -0.84
C TRP A 131 -24.56 14.69 -2.05
N TYR A 132 -24.41 13.38 -1.83
CA TYR A 132 -24.51 12.38 -2.90
C TYR A 132 -25.96 12.10 -3.33
N ALA A 133 -26.89 12.04 -2.37
CA ALA A 133 -28.31 11.80 -2.67
C ALA A 133 -28.92 12.90 -3.54
N GLU A 134 -28.57 14.17 -3.31
CA GLU A 134 -28.96 15.32 -4.14
C GLU A 134 -28.49 15.19 -5.60
N ARG A 135 -27.50 14.34 -5.87
CA ARG A 135 -26.93 14.08 -7.19
C ARG A 135 -27.33 12.70 -7.74
N GLY A 136 -28.28 12.02 -7.09
CA GLY A 136 -28.75 10.69 -7.49
C GLY A 136 -27.73 9.57 -7.26
N GLY A 137 -26.69 9.80 -6.44
CA GLY A 137 -25.62 8.85 -6.17
C GLY A 137 -25.66 8.27 -4.75
N THR A 138 -25.01 7.11 -4.59
CA THR A 138 -24.74 6.53 -3.27
C THR A 138 -23.49 7.14 -2.67
N ALA A 139 -23.55 7.53 -1.40
CA ALA A 139 -22.38 8.01 -0.68
C ALA A 139 -21.33 6.91 -0.50
N LEU A 140 -20.08 7.23 -0.87
CA LEU A 140 -18.90 6.41 -0.64
C LEU A 140 -17.84 7.25 0.08
N VAL A 141 -17.02 6.59 0.90
CA VAL A 141 -15.86 7.20 1.55
C VAL A 141 -14.61 6.44 1.09
N ASN A 142 -13.63 7.16 0.57
CA ASN A 142 -12.33 6.62 0.20
C ASN A 142 -11.33 6.97 1.29
N THR A 143 -11.07 6.02 2.18
CA THR A 143 -10.11 6.14 3.28
C THR A 143 -8.72 5.68 2.83
N PRO A 144 -7.67 6.49 3.00
CA PRO A 144 -6.30 6.11 2.67
C PRO A 144 -5.64 5.17 3.68
#